data_AF-A0A7X8XJB8-F1
#
_entry.id   AF-A0A7X8XJB8-F1
#
_cell.length_a   1.000
_cell.length_b   1.000
_cell.length_c   1.000
_cell.angle_alpha   90.00
_cell.angle_beta   90.00
_cell.angle_gamma   90.00
#
_symmetry.space_group_name_H-M   'P 1'
#
loop_
_entity.id
_entity.type
_entity.pdbx_description
1 polymer ?
#
loop_
_entity_poly.entity_id
_entity_poly.type
_entity_poly.pdbx_seq_one_letter_code
_entity_poly.pdbx_strand_id
1 'polypeptide(L)'
;LQTPEGLDLWNEDDPQMVALRQRAEALVANVRRDSEEGILLPYGWDLKLLTSGSSRQIDIGNTIERYDNRIAITLLSDIILLGSKSGSFALADTKQSMLAASLQAQLLNIADVFNTKAVPRLFQANNFMNYESLPKIVPGQIQTPSLKEVALILRAMGLEINDDMELQNYLRRVMNMPELTEADHKALYSSSATNTNNVGNKKTTTDPVDDTSQKDFEQNDMNYIGGEN
;
A
#
# COMPACT_ATOMS: atom_id res chain seq x y z
N LEU A 1 -1.18 27.21 48.36
CA LEU A 1 -1.80 27.12 49.70
C LEU A 1 -1.96 28.55 50.21
N GLN A 2 -3.17 28.97 50.59
CA GLN A 2 -3.44 30.29 51.16
C GLN A 2 -3.83 30.12 52.63
N THR A 3 -3.31 30.98 53.52
CA THR A 3 -3.64 30.97 54.94
C THR A 3 -4.81 31.88 55.31
N PRO A 4 -5.48 31.62 56.45
CA PRO A 4 -6.51 32.50 56.99
C PRO A 4 -5.98 33.91 57.28
N GLU A 5 -6.85 34.92 57.18
CA GLU A 5 -6.51 36.31 57.51
C GLU A 5 -6.06 36.43 58.99
N GLY A 6 -4.87 37.01 59.20
CA GLY A 6 -4.30 37.27 60.54
C GLY A 6 -3.27 36.25 61.04
N LEU A 7 -2.96 35.19 60.26
CA LEU A 7 -1.91 34.22 60.61
C LEU A 7 -0.66 34.42 59.75
N ASP A 8 0.41 34.93 60.36
CA ASP A 8 1.71 35.15 59.69
C ASP A 8 2.61 33.91 59.82
N LEU A 9 2.66 33.09 58.76
CA LEU A 9 3.53 31.92 58.65
C LEU A 9 5.02 32.26 58.47
N TRP A 10 5.33 33.52 58.19
CA TRP A 10 6.69 33.96 57.90
C TRP A 10 7.39 34.58 59.11
N ASN A 11 6.70 34.66 60.25
CA ASN A 11 7.28 35.09 61.51
C ASN A 11 8.20 33.99 62.08
N GLU A 12 9.50 34.26 62.12
CA GLU A 12 10.54 33.32 62.59
C GLU A 12 10.71 33.33 64.12
N ASP A 13 10.13 34.31 64.81
CA ASP A 13 10.27 34.48 66.26
C ASP A 13 9.32 33.57 67.06
N ASP A 14 8.29 32.99 66.41
CA ASP A 14 7.34 32.07 67.03
C ASP A 14 7.61 30.60 66.62
N PRO A 15 8.05 29.72 67.55
CA PRO A 15 8.25 28.30 67.29
C PRO A 15 7.02 27.57 66.73
N GLN A 16 5.80 28.04 67.02
CA GLN A 16 4.59 27.40 66.51
C GLN A 16 4.34 27.70 65.03
N MET A 17 4.68 28.91 64.56
CA MET A 17 4.50 29.30 63.16
C MET A 17 5.46 28.55 62.24
N VAL A 18 6.70 28.34 62.68
CA VAL A 18 7.70 27.52 61.97
C VAL A 18 7.24 26.06 61.85
N ALA A 19 6.69 25.48 62.93
CA ALA A 19 6.17 24.13 62.92
C ALA A 19 4.93 23.98 62.01
N LEU A 20 4.06 25.00 61.96
CA LEU A 20 2.87 25.02 61.12
C LEU A 20 3.25 25.13 59.63
N ARG A 21 4.26 25.96 59.30
CA ARG A 21 4.83 26.07 57.95
C ARG A 21 5.40 24.74 57.47
N GLN A 22 6.21 24.06 58.28
CA GLN A 22 6.80 22.77 57.91
C GLN A 22 5.74 21.69 57.63
N ARG A 23 4.65 21.66 58.41
CA ARG A 23 3.52 20.74 58.16
C ARG A 23 2.79 21.08 56.87
N ALA A 24 2.58 22.36 56.61
CA ALA A 24 1.94 22.84 55.39
C ALA A 24 2.79 22.50 54.14
N GLU A 25 4.11 22.69 54.20
CA GLU A 25 5.05 22.30 53.16
C GLU A 25 5.06 20.78 52.95
N ALA A 26 5.04 19.99 54.02
CA ALA A 26 4.97 18.53 53.93
C ALA A 26 3.65 18.04 53.29
N LEU A 27 2.53 18.71 53.54
CA LEU A 27 1.25 18.40 52.88
C LEU A 27 1.29 18.73 51.39
N VAL A 28 1.87 19.87 51.01
CA VAL A 28 2.01 20.28 49.60
C VAL A 28 3.02 19.41 48.86
N ALA A 29 4.07 18.92 49.52
CA ALA A 29 5.07 18.06 48.89
C ALA A 29 4.58 16.63 48.64
N ASN A 30 3.67 16.12 49.48
CA ASN A 30 3.19 14.75 49.42
C ASN A 30 1.85 14.59 48.68
N VAL A 31 1.23 15.68 48.23
CA VAL A 31 -0.01 15.57 47.45
C VAL A 31 0.28 14.92 46.09
N ARG A 32 -0.28 13.74 45.87
CA ARG A 32 -0.23 13.03 44.59
C ARG A 32 -1.59 13.13 43.92
N ARG A 33 -1.57 13.47 42.63
CA ARG A 33 -2.76 13.55 41.78
C ARG A 33 -3.24 12.14 41.44
N ASP A 34 -4.25 11.65 42.14
CA ASP A 34 -4.83 10.33 41.92
C ASP A 34 -6.34 10.31 42.26
N SER A 35 -7.06 9.28 41.84
CA SER A 35 -8.52 9.17 42.06
C SER A 35 -8.93 8.94 43.52
N GLU A 36 -7.97 8.62 44.41
CA GLU A 36 -8.19 8.46 45.85
C GLU A 36 -7.60 9.63 46.68
N GLU A 37 -7.32 10.79 46.05
CA GLU A 37 -6.76 11.93 46.78
C GLU A 37 -7.76 12.56 47.76
N GLY A 38 -7.30 12.80 48.99
CA GLY A 38 -8.05 13.52 50.02
C GLY A 38 -7.09 14.19 51.01
N ILE A 39 -7.34 15.45 51.33
CA ILE A 39 -6.52 16.24 52.26
C ILE A 39 -7.42 16.82 53.35
N LEU A 40 -7.00 16.67 54.60
CA LEU A 40 -7.64 17.31 55.75
C LEU A 40 -7.07 18.72 55.91
N LEU A 41 -7.87 19.73 55.60
CA LEU A 41 -7.50 21.14 55.72
C LEU A 41 -8.14 21.76 56.96
N PRO A 42 -7.37 22.50 57.78
CA PRO A 42 -7.94 23.33 58.85
C PRO A 42 -8.82 24.46 58.30
N TYR A 43 -9.76 24.95 59.11
CA TYR A 43 -10.68 26.03 58.73
C TYR A 43 -9.92 27.28 58.26
N GLY A 44 -10.31 27.82 57.10
CA GLY A 44 -9.72 29.02 56.49
C GLY A 44 -8.47 28.78 55.63
N TRP A 45 -8.05 27.53 55.42
CA TRP A 45 -6.94 27.19 54.51
C TRP A 45 -7.47 26.77 53.14
N ASP A 46 -6.95 27.39 52.08
CA ASP A 46 -7.33 27.08 50.69
C ASP A 46 -6.15 26.43 49.95
N LEU A 47 -6.38 25.22 49.43
CA LEU A 47 -5.43 24.49 48.58
C LEU A 47 -5.92 24.52 47.13
N LYS A 48 -5.20 25.26 46.30
CA LYS A 48 -5.37 25.24 44.85
C LYS A 48 -4.19 24.53 44.21
N LEU A 49 -4.48 23.47 43.46
CA LEU A 49 -3.50 22.90 42.55
C LEU A 49 -3.30 23.84 41.38
N LEU A 50 -2.05 24.07 41.01
CA LEU A 50 -1.73 24.76 39.76
C LEU A 50 -2.13 23.81 38.62
N THR A 51 -3.34 23.98 38.11
CA THR A 51 -3.67 23.38 36.82
C THR A 51 -2.74 24.00 35.80
N SER A 52 -1.92 23.20 35.12
CA SER A 52 -1.27 23.69 33.92
C SER A 52 -2.41 24.06 32.98
N GLY A 53 -2.62 25.35 32.74
CA GLY A 53 -3.57 25.87 31.75
C GLY A 53 -3.19 25.51 30.31
N SER A 54 -2.55 24.36 30.11
CA SER A 54 -2.13 23.83 28.84
C SER A 54 -3.28 23.05 28.23
N SER A 55 -4.31 23.79 27.80
CA SER A 55 -5.31 23.31 26.85
C SER A 55 -4.73 23.05 25.45
N ARG A 56 -3.43 23.18 25.27
CA ARG A 56 -2.72 22.68 24.08
C ARG A 56 -2.16 21.31 24.38
N GLN A 57 -3.04 20.34 24.50
CA GLN A 57 -2.66 18.96 24.22
C GLN A 57 -2.31 18.94 22.73
N ILE A 58 -1.03 19.14 22.42
CA ILE A 58 -0.55 19.10 21.04
C ILE A 58 -0.84 17.69 20.55
N ASP A 59 -1.62 17.60 19.49
CA ASP A 59 -1.88 16.32 18.84
C ASP A 59 -0.60 15.85 18.15
N ILE A 60 0.17 15.04 18.87
CA ILE A 60 1.41 14.42 18.39
C ILE A 60 1.07 13.39 17.30
N GLY A 61 -0.12 12.79 17.31
CA GLY A 61 -0.53 11.76 16.35
C GLY A 61 -0.52 12.29 14.91
N ASN A 62 -1.11 13.46 14.70
CA ASN A 62 -1.08 14.15 13.39
C ASN A 62 0.35 14.47 12.91
N THR A 63 1.26 14.76 13.85
CA THR A 63 2.66 15.02 13.52
C THR A 63 3.37 13.73 13.09
N ILE A 64 3.13 12.63 13.80
CA ILE A 64 3.69 11.31 13.46
C ILE A 64 3.17 10.84 12.09
N GLU A 65 1.86 10.88 11.86
CA GLU A 65 1.25 10.49 10.58
C GLU A 65 1.84 11.28 9.39
N ARG A 66 2.14 12.56 9.60
CA ARG A 66 2.79 13.39 8.59
C ARG A 66 4.21 12.93 8.26
N TYR A 67 4.99 12.52 9.26
CA TYR A 67 6.33 12.01 9.05
C TYR A 67 6.31 10.63 8.40
N ASP A 68 5.42 9.73 8.83
CA ASP A 68 5.27 8.40 8.25
C ASP A 68 4.89 8.49 6.76
N ASN A 69 3.96 9.37 6.41
CA ASN A 69 3.61 9.65 5.02
C ASN A 69 4.81 10.18 4.22
N ARG A 70 5.59 11.12 4.79
CA ARG A 70 6.78 11.65 4.11
C ARG A 70 7.84 10.59 3.87
N ILE A 71 8.09 9.73 4.86
CA ILE A 71 9.05 8.63 4.74
C ILE A 71 8.60 7.65 3.67
N ALA A 72 7.33 7.26 3.65
CA ALA A 72 6.78 6.35 2.63
C ALA A 72 6.89 6.93 1.21
N ILE A 73 6.65 8.24 1.04
CA ILE A 73 6.80 8.91 -0.25
C ILE A 73 8.26 8.86 -0.75
N THR A 74 9.27 8.93 0.13
CA THR A 74 10.69 8.83 -0.30
C THR A 74 11.02 7.51 -0.96
N LEU A 75 10.29 6.45 -0.63
CA LEU A 75 10.45 5.11 -1.21
C LEU A 75 9.36 4.79 -2.25
N LEU A 76 8.52 5.76 -2.63
CA LEU A 76 7.34 5.55 -3.49
C LEU A 76 6.40 4.45 -2.96
N SER A 77 6.46 4.14 -1.66
CA SER A 77 5.68 3.09 -1.00
C SER A 77 4.44 3.65 -0.29
N ASP A 78 4.01 4.84 -0.68
CA ASP A 78 2.90 5.58 -0.10
C ASP A 78 1.52 4.94 -0.40
N ILE A 79 1.47 4.02 -1.36
CA ILE A 79 0.30 3.18 -1.67
C ILE A 79 -0.14 2.37 -0.44
N ILE A 80 0.82 1.89 0.37
CA ILE A 80 0.52 1.08 1.58
C ILE A 80 -0.28 1.90 2.60
N LEU A 81 0.00 3.19 2.71
CA LEU A 81 -0.69 4.07 3.66
C LEU A 81 -2.11 4.45 3.20
N LEU A 82 -2.39 4.31 1.90
CA LEU A 82 -3.71 4.60 1.31
C LEU A 82 -4.79 3.64 1.82
N GLY A 83 -4.44 2.40 2.16
CA GLY A 83 -5.38 1.37 2.62
C GLY A 83 -6.17 1.71 3.90
N SER A 84 -5.76 2.74 4.64
CA SER A 84 -6.41 3.19 5.88
C SER A 84 -7.55 4.21 5.67
N LYS A 85 -7.57 4.90 4.53
CA LYS A 85 -8.54 5.97 4.22
C LYS A 85 -9.16 5.67 2.86
N SER A 86 -10.41 5.18 2.87
CA SER A 86 -11.25 4.93 1.69
C SER A 86 -11.04 6.02 0.63
N GLY A 87 -10.30 5.69 -0.43
CA GLY A 87 -9.72 6.65 -1.36
C GLY A 87 -9.59 6.03 -2.75
N SER A 88 -9.91 6.84 -3.76
CA SER A 88 -10.03 6.52 -5.19
C SER A 88 -9.07 5.42 -5.68
N PHE A 89 -9.62 4.30 -6.15
CA PHE A 89 -8.88 3.20 -6.78
C PHE A 89 -8.01 3.67 -7.96
N ALA A 90 -8.45 4.70 -8.68
CA ALA A 90 -7.67 5.30 -9.78
C ALA A 90 -6.37 5.98 -9.28
N LEU A 91 -6.38 6.52 -8.06
CA LEU A 91 -5.16 7.10 -7.47
C LEU A 91 -4.18 6.01 -7.02
N ALA A 92 -4.68 4.85 -6.58
CA ALA A 92 -3.84 3.72 -6.23
C ALA A 92 -3.14 3.15 -7.48
N ASP A 93 -3.88 2.97 -8.58
CA ASP A 93 -3.36 2.45 -9.84
C ASP A 93 -2.28 3.35 -10.48
N THR A 94 -2.51 4.67 -10.49
CA THR A 94 -1.51 5.64 -10.96
C THR A 94 -0.23 5.64 -10.11
N LYS A 95 -0.33 5.43 -8.79
CA LYS A 95 0.86 5.29 -7.95
C LYS A 95 1.56 3.95 -8.16
N GLN A 96 0.81 2.86 -8.34
CA GLN A 96 1.37 1.53 -8.62
C GLN A 96 2.18 1.54 -9.93
N SER A 97 1.65 2.15 -10.98
CA SER A 97 2.37 2.35 -12.25
C SER A 97 3.66 3.16 -12.07
N MET A 98 3.64 4.25 -11.32
CA MET A 98 4.83 5.05 -11.03
C MET A 98 5.88 4.27 -10.23
N LEU A 99 5.48 3.54 -9.19
CA LEU A 99 6.36 2.71 -8.38
C LEU A 99 7.02 1.62 -9.23
N ALA A 100 6.22 0.92 -10.05
CA ALA A 100 6.76 -0.14 -10.88
C ALA A 100 7.73 0.38 -11.96
N ALA A 101 7.47 1.56 -12.53
CA ALA A 101 8.42 2.21 -13.44
C ALA A 101 9.75 2.55 -12.74
N SER A 102 9.70 3.05 -11.50
CA SER A 102 10.89 3.30 -10.68
C SER A 102 11.68 2.01 -10.41
N LEU A 103 10.99 0.93 -10.00
CA LEU A 103 11.61 -0.36 -9.76
C LEU A 103 12.22 -0.95 -11.04
N GLN A 104 11.55 -0.81 -12.18
CA GLN A 104 12.08 -1.25 -13.48
C GLN A 104 13.37 -0.50 -13.82
N ALA A 105 13.41 0.81 -13.62
CA ALA A 105 14.61 1.61 -13.84
C ALA A 105 15.76 1.17 -12.93
N GLN A 106 15.45 0.82 -11.67
CA GLN A 106 16.46 0.30 -10.74
C GLN A 106 16.98 -1.08 -11.18
N LEU A 107 16.10 -1.98 -11.64
CA LEU A 107 16.51 -3.28 -12.19
C LEU A 107 17.36 -3.13 -13.45
N LEU A 108 17.04 -2.17 -14.33
CA LEU A 108 17.84 -1.87 -15.52
C LEU A 108 19.23 -1.37 -15.14
N ASN A 109 19.35 -0.48 -14.15
CA ASN A 109 20.65 -0.03 -13.64
C ASN A 109 21.48 -1.20 -13.11
N ILE A 110 20.86 -2.12 -12.36
CA ILE A 110 21.55 -3.32 -11.85
C ILE A 110 21.99 -4.21 -13.02
N ALA A 111 21.10 -4.49 -13.96
CA ALA A 111 21.39 -5.31 -15.12
C ALA A 111 22.51 -4.72 -15.98
N ASP A 112 22.56 -3.39 -16.12
CA ASP A 112 23.63 -2.70 -16.86
C ASP A 112 25.00 -2.89 -16.19
N VAL A 113 25.07 -2.84 -14.86
CA VAL A 113 26.31 -3.16 -14.12
C VAL A 113 26.76 -4.60 -14.38
N PHE A 114 25.83 -5.56 -14.38
CA PHE A 114 26.16 -6.95 -14.71
C PHE A 114 26.63 -7.11 -16.15
N ASN A 115 25.93 -6.49 -17.11
CA ASN A 115 26.25 -6.57 -18.54
C ASN A 115 27.59 -5.89 -18.88
N THR A 116 27.94 -4.81 -18.19
CA THR A 116 29.18 -4.07 -18.43
C THR A 116 30.38 -4.65 -17.69
N LYS A 117 30.19 -5.23 -16.50
CA LYS A 117 31.30 -5.70 -15.64
C LYS A 117 31.37 -7.20 -15.49
N ALA A 118 30.27 -7.85 -15.13
CA ALA A 118 30.26 -9.26 -14.76
C ALA A 118 30.34 -10.17 -15.99
N VAL A 119 29.45 -9.97 -16.96
CA VAL A 119 29.37 -10.82 -18.16
C VAL A 119 30.71 -10.85 -18.92
N PRO A 120 31.37 -9.73 -19.23
CA PRO A 120 32.64 -9.77 -19.95
C PRO A 120 33.75 -10.48 -19.16
N ARG A 121 33.82 -10.25 -17.84
CA ARG A 121 34.82 -10.90 -16.98
C ARG A 121 34.62 -12.41 -16.89
N LEU A 122 33.37 -12.87 -16.78
CA LEU A 122 33.05 -14.30 -16.73
C LEU A 122 33.40 -15.01 -18.04
N PHE A 123 33.14 -14.37 -19.18
CA PHE A 123 33.50 -14.93 -20.49
C PHE A 123 35.01 -14.93 -20.73
N GLN A 124 35.73 -13.91 -20.25
CA GLN A 124 37.20 -13.88 -20.28
C GLN A 124 37.82 -15.00 -19.44
N ALA A 125 37.24 -15.33 -18.28
CA ALA A 125 37.78 -16.35 -17.38
C ALA A 125 37.56 -17.80 -17.88
N ASN A 126 36.52 -18.04 -18.67
CA ASN A 126 36.15 -19.40 -19.12
C ASN A 126 36.67 -19.77 -20.52
N ASN A 127 37.42 -18.88 -21.19
CA ASN A 127 38.04 -19.13 -22.51
C ASN A 127 37.10 -19.74 -23.56
N PHE A 128 35.86 -19.26 -23.66
CA PHE A 128 34.95 -19.70 -24.72
C PHE A 128 35.51 -19.32 -26.10
N MET A 129 35.71 -20.30 -26.98
CA MET A 129 36.08 -20.04 -28.38
C MET A 129 34.82 -19.89 -29.23
N ASN A 130 34.82 -18.95 -30.19
CA ASN A 130 33.77 -18.69 -31.18
C ASN A 130 32.44 -18.12 -30.63
N TYR A 131 32.46 -16.95 -29.99
CA TYR A 131 31.25 -16.15 -29.76
C TYR A 131 31.23 -14.90 -30.64
N GLU A 132 30.12 -14.62 -31.32
CA GLU A 132 29.92 -13.39 -32.11
C GLU A 132 29.49 -12.21 -31.22
N SER A 133 28.80 -12.47 -30.11
CA SER A 133 28.34 -11.45 -29.16
C SER A 133 28.22 -12.00 -27.74
N LEU A 134 28.25 -11.10 -26.74
CA LEU A 134 28.03 -11.48 -25.35
C LEU A 134 26.53 -11.47 -25.00
N PRO A 135 26.07 -12.42 -24.17
CA PRO A 135 24.68 -12.42 -23.72
C PRO A 135 24.38 -11.18 -22.87
N LYS A 136 23.15 -10.69 -22.95
CA LYS A 136 22.67 -9.59 -22.10
C LYS A 136 21.64 -10.11 -21.10
N ILE A 137 21.84 -9.76 -19.84
CA ILE A 137 20.84 -9.91 -18.80
C ILE A 137 19.84 -8.78 -18.97
N VAL A 138 18.59 -9.13 -19.26
CA VAL A 138 17.47 -8.19 -19.36
C VAL A 138 16.49 -8.54 -18.26
N PRO A 139 16.18 -7.59 -17.35
CA PRO A 139 15.18 -7.84 -16.31
C PRO A 139 13.80 -7.99 -16.94
N GLY A 140 12.98 -8.87 -16.37
CA GLY A 140 11.57 -8.99 -16.73
C GLY A 140 10.82 -7.67 -16.49
N GLN A 141 9.66 -7.52 -17.15
CA GLN A 141 8.78 -6.38 -16.92
C GLN A 141 8.01 -6.59 -15.61
N ILE A 142 8.01 -5.58 -14.75
CA ILE A 142 7.30 -5.61 -13.45
C ILE A 142 5.80 -5.37 -13.62
N GLN A 143 5.40 -4.55 -14.60
CA GLN A 143 4.00 -4.30 -14.93
C GLN A 143 3.57 -5.23 -16.06
N THR A 144 2.49 -5.96 -15.84
CA THR A 144 1.76 -6.64 -16.91
C THR A 144 0.67 -5.70 -17.41
N PRO A 145 0.54 -5.47 -18.74
CA PRO A 145 -0.57 -4.69 -19.27
C PRO A 145 -1.90 -5.33 -18.88
N SER A 146 -2.92 -4.52 -18.62
CA SER A 146 -4.22 -5.06 -18.25
C SER A 146 -4.77 -5.90 -19.40
N LEU A 147 -5.24 -7.11 -19.10
CA LEU A 147 -5.81 -8.00 -20.12
C LEU A 147 -6.99 -7.33 -20.86
N LYS A 148 -7.71 -6.46 -20.15
CA LYS A 148 -8.81 -5.67 -20.69
C LYS A 148 -8.34 -4.70 -21.78
N GLU A 149 -7.25 -3.96 -21.55
CA GLU A 149 -6.67 -3.07 -22.56
C GLU A 149 -6.19 -3.85 -23.79
N VAL A 150 -5.52 -4.98 -23.55
CA VAL A 150 -5.04 -5.85 -24.64
C VAL A 150 -6.23 -6.39 -25.46
N ALA A 151 -7.27 -6.88 -24.81
CA ALA A 151 -8.49 -7.36 -25.48
C ALA A 151 -9.21 -6.25 -26.26
N LEU A 152 -9.22 -5.03 -25.72
CA LEU A 152 -9.82 -3.87 -26.38
C LEU A 152 -9.04 -3.47 -27.62
N ILE A 153 -7.70 -3.45 -27.56
CA ILE A 153 -6.83 -3.18 -28.71
C ILE A 153 -7.03 -4.25 -29.78
N LEU A 154 -7.00 -5.53 -29.41
CA LEU A 154 -7.20 -6.65 -30.34
C LEU A 154 -8.56 -6.56 -31.04
N ARG A 155 -9.62 -6.24 -30.29
CA ARG A 155 -10.96 -6.02 -30.84
C ARG A 155 -11.02 -4.80 -31.77
N ALA A 156 -10.38 -3.69 -31.39
CA ALA A 156 -10.39 -2.45 -32.17
C ALA A 156 -9.59 -2.59 -33.48
N MET A 157 -8.51 -3.37 -33.47
CA MET A 157 -7.68 -3.62 -34.64
C MET A 157 -8.26 -4.70 -35.57
N GLY A 158 -9.28 -5.45 -35.13
CA GLY A 158 -9.87 -6.52 -35.92
C GLY A 158 -8.88 -7.63 -36.27
N LEU A 159 -7.85 -7.84 -35.42
CA LEU A 159 -6.81 -8.83 -35.64
C LEU A 159 -7.37 -10.24 -35.44
N GLU A 160 -7.26 -11.08 -36.46
CA GLU A 160 -7.53 -12.50 -36.36
C GLU A 160 -6.34 -13.19 -35.70
N ILE A 161 -6.41 -13.36 -34.38
CA ILE A 161 -5.35 -13.97 -33.55
C ILE A 161 -5.15 -15.46 -33.91
N ASN A 162 -6.09 -16.09 -34.60
CA ASN A 162 -6.10 -17.53 -34.87
C ASN A 162 -4.97 -17.99 -35.81
N ASP A 163 -4.47 -17.10 -36.66
CA ASP A 163 -3.47 -17.44 -37.68
C ASP A 163 -2.02 -17.19 -37.23
N ASP A 164 -1.81 -16.33 -36.22
CA ASP A 164 -0.48 -15.97 -35.72
C ASP A 164 -0.16 -16.67 -34.38
N MET A 165 0.62 -17.74 -34.48
CA MET A 165 1.09 -18.53 -33.34
C MET A 165 2.02 -17.73 -32.42
N GLU A 166 2.84 -16.83 -32.96
CA GLU A 166 3.78 -16.04 -32.15
C GLU A 166 3.03 -15.02 -31.29
N LEU A 167 2.06 -14.32 -31.90
CA LEU A 167 1.17 -13.41 -31.18
C LEU A 167 0.37 -14.15 -30.10
N GLN A 168 -0.14 -15.33 -30.41
CA GLN A 168 -0.85 -16.17 -29.45
C GLN A 168 0.02 -16.59 -28.28
N ASN A 169 1.25 -17.05 -28.53
CA ASN A 169 2.16 -17.46 -27.47
C ASN A 169 2.64 -16.25 -26.65
N TYR A 170 2.78 -15.07 -27.27
CA TYR A 170 3.00 -13.82 -26.54
C TYR A 170 1.84 -13.50 -25.59
N LEU A 171 0.59 -13.57 -26.07
CA LEU A 171 -0.60 -13.35 -25.23
C LEU A 171 -0.71 -14.40 -24.11
N ARG A 172 -0.39 -15.67 -24.40
CA ARG A 172 -0.38 -16.74 -23.39
C ARG A 172 0.69 -16.50 -22.32
N ARG A 173 1.88 -16.04 -22.68
CA ARG A 173 2.91 -15.61 -21.71
C ARG A 173 2.42 -14.48 -20.82
N VAL A 174 1.75 -13.48 -21.39
CA VAL A 174 1.14 -12.38 -20.62
C VAL A 174 0.07 -12.89 -19.65
N MET A 175 -0.69 -13.92 -20.05
CA MET A 175 -1.73 -14.55 -19.22
C MET A 175 -1.23 -15.69 -18.32
N ASN A 176 0.08 -15.95 -18.24
CA ASN A 176 0.65 -17.11 -17.54
C ASN A 176 0.03 -18.46 -17.95
N MET A 177 -0.37 -18.58 -19.22
CA MET A 177 -0.85 -19.83 -19.80
C MET A 177 0.31 -20.61 -20.43
N PRO A 178 0.23 -21.95 -20.49
CA PRO A 178 1.24 -22.76 -21.15
C PRO A 178 1.37 -22.38 -22.63
N GLU A 179 2.59 -22.38 -23.14
CA GLU A 179 2.86 -22.12 -24.56
C GLU A 179 2.27 -23.22 -25.42
N LEU A 180 1.71 -22.83 -26.57
CA LEU A 180 1.13 -23.76 -27.52
C LEU A 180 2.22 -24.25 -28.47
N THR A 181 2.34 -25.56 -28.62
CA THR A 181 3.20 -26.15 -29.65
C THR A 181 2.53 -26.01 -31.03
N GLU A 182 3.34 -26.03 -32.09
CA GLU A 182 2.83 -25.88 -33.47
C GLU A 182 1.79 -26.96 -33.84
N ALA A 183 1.95 -28.16 -33.27
CA ALA A 183 1.00 -29.26 -33.43
C ALA A 183 -0.35 -28.97 -32.75
N ASP A 184 -0.33 -28.44 -31.53
CA ASP A 184 -1.54 -28.12 -30.77
C ASP A 184 -2.26 -26.88 -31.34
N HIS A 185 -1.50 -25.91 -31.86
CA HIS A 185 -2.03 -24.73 -32.54
C HIS A 185 -2.85 -25.11 -33.78
N LYS A 186 -2.27 -25.98 -34.63
CA LYS A 186 -2.96 -26.47 -35.81
C LYS A 186 -4.23 -27.24 -35.45
N ALA A 187 -4.17 -28.09 -34.42
CA ALA A 187 -5.32 -28.89 -33.99
C ALA A 187 -6.51 -28.04 -33.49
N LEU A 188 -6.24 -26.92 -32.81
CA LEU A 188 -7.27 -26.08 -32.19
C LEU A 188 -7.81 -24.99 -33.13
N TYR A 189 -6.97 -24.43 -34.01
CA TYR A 189 -7.31 -23.25 -34.79
C TYR A 189 -7.47 -23.50 -36.31
N SER A 190 -7.05 -24.65 -36.85
CA SER A 190 -7.28 -24.93 -38.28
C SER A 190 -8.70 -25.40 -38.61
N SER A 191 -9.53 -25.73 -37.60
CA SER A 191 -10.89 -26.24 -37.78
C SER A 191 -11.98 -25.17 -37.84
N SER A 192 -11.67 -23.92 -37.48
CA SER A 192 -12.62 -22.79 -37.53
C SER A 192 -12.81 -22.20 -38.92
N ALA A 193 -11.91 -22.49 -39.88
CA ALA A 193 -12.00 -21.99 -41.26
C ALA A 193 -12.99 -22.77 -42.16
N THR A 194 -13.65 -23.84 -41.68
CA THR A 194 -14.52 -24.70 -42.51
C THR A 194 -15.99 -24.75 -42.09
N ASN A 195 -16.51 -23.76 -41.35
CA ASN A 195 -17.95 -23.66 -41.11
C ASN A 195 -18.60 -22.52 -41.89
N THR A 196 -18.52 -22.63 -43.22
CA THR A 196 -19.46 -21.99 -44.13
C THR A 196 -20.37 -23.08 -44.67
N ASN A 197 -21.63 -23.09 -44.18
CA ASN A 197 -22.88 -23.48 -44.86
C ASN A 197 -23.84 -24.36 -44.03
N ASN A 198 -25.14 -24.03 -44.18
CA ASN A 198 -26.36 -24.81 -43.95
C ASN A 198 -26.96 -24.80 -42.52
N VAL A 199 -28.25 -24.50 -42.25
CA VAL A 199 -29.49 -24.29 -43.05
C VAL A 199 -30.44 -23.39 -42.23
N GLY A 200 -31.31 -22.62 -42.90
CA GLY A 200 -32.31 -21.78 -42.28
C GLY A 200 -33.45 -22.47 -41.50
N ASN A 201 -33.98 -21.70 -40.55
CA ASN A 201 -35.38 -21.53 -40.16
C ASN A 201 -36.17 -22.73 -39.59
N LYS A 202 -36.34 -22.75 -38.25
CA LYS A 202 -37.69 -22.85 -37.66
C LYS A 202 -37.74 -22.25 -36.25
N LYS A 203 -38.54 -21.20 -36.13
CA LYS A 203 -38.89 -20.46 -34.93
C LYS A 203 -40.03 -21.18 -34.19
N THR A 204 -39.82 -21.53 -32.92
CA THR A 204 -40.77 -21.67 -31.80
C THR A 204 -39.90 -22.15 -30.64
N THR A 205 -39.76 -21.42 -29.54
CA THR A 205 -40.74 -21.42 -28.44
C THR A 205 -40.67 -20.10 -27.67
N THR A 206 -41.85 -19.63 -27.28
CA THR A 206 -42.13 -18.61 -26.28
C THR A 206 -41.34 -18.83 -24.99
N ASP A 207 -40.68 -17.80 -24.45
CA ASP A 207 -40.84 -17.38 -23.06
C ASP A 207 -40.25 -15.97 -22.83
N PRO A 208 -40.94 -15.08 -22.09
CA PRO A 208 -40.51 -13.72 -21.85
C PRO A 208 -39.76 -13.64 -20.52
N VAL A 209 -38.44 -13.48 -20.54
CA VAL A 209 -37.69 -13.07 -19.36
C VAL A 209 -36.62 -12.06 -19.77
N ASP A 210 -37.05 -10.81 -19.68
CA ASP A 210 -36.35 -9.71 -19.02
C ASP A 210 -34.90 -9.43 -19.43
N ASP A 211 -34.79 -8.41 -20.30
CA ASP A 211 -33.60 -7.62 -20.55
C ASP A 211 -33.11 -6.99 -19.23
N THR A 212 -32.23 -7.70 -18.54
CA THR A 212 -31.39 -7.13 -17.48
C THR A 212 -29.99 -6.93 -18.01
N SER A 213 -29.85 -6.03 -18.99
CA SER A 213 -28.60 -5.37 -19.36
C SER A 213 -28.10 -4.37 -18.29
N GLN A 214 -28.24 -4.74 -17.01
CA GLN A 214 -27.64 -4.09 -15.85
C GLN A 214 -27.10 -5.16 -14.91
N LYS A 215 -25.95 -5.72 -15.29
CA LYS A 215 -25.00 -6.23 -14.30
C LYS A 215 -23.76 -5.38 -14.45
N ASP A 216 -23.64 -4.39 -13.57
CA ASP A 216 -22.36 -3.75 -13.29
C ASP A 216 -21.36 -4.87 -13.02
N PHE A 217 -20.39 -5.02 -13.94
CA PHE A 217 -19.25 -5.89 -13.76
C PHE A 217 -18.34 -5.27 -12.69
N GLU A 218 -18.76 -5.33 -11.43
CA GLU A 218 -17.83 -5.21 -10.31
C GLU A 218 -17.12 -6.56 -10.16
N GLN A 219 -16.05 -6.75 -10.95
CA GLN A 219 -15.09 -7.81 -10.69
C GLN A 219 -14.15 -7.30 -9.60
N ASN A 220 -14.29 -7.87 -8.40
CA ASN A 220 -13.37 -7.67 -7.29
C ASN A 220 -11.99 -8.24 -7.66
N ASP A 221 -11.05 -7.37 -8.02
CA ASP A 221 -9.65 -7.67 -8.35
C ASP A 221 -8.81 -8.22 -7.17
N MET A 222 -9.43 -8.54 -6.02
CA MET A 222 -8.72 -8.83 -4.77
C MET A 222 -8.55 -10.31 -4.42
N ASN A 223 -8.98 -11.24 -5.27
CA ASN A 223 -8.85 -12.69 -4.98
C ASN A 223 -7.58 -13.35 -5.54
N TYR A 224 -6.60 -12.58 -6.01
CA TYR A 224 -5.32 -13.11 -6.53
C TYR A 224 -4.17 -12.98 -5.53
N ILE A 225 -4.38 -13.46 -4.30
CA ILE A 225 -3.28 -13.84 -3.40
C ILE A 225 -3.58 -15.28 -2.96
N GLY A 226 -2.80 -16.21 -3.48
CA GLY A 226 -2.91 -17.63 -3.14
C GLY A 226 -2.69 -17.84 -1.65
N GLY A 227 -3.72 -18.35 -0.98
CA GLY A 227 -3.55 -19.01 0.31
C GLY A 227 -3.03 -20.41 0.07
N GLU A 228 -1.79 -20.66 0.47
CA GLU A 228 -1.30 -22.02 0.72
C GLU A 228 -1.78 -22.46 2.10
N ASN A 229 -2.53 -23.55 2.13
CA ASN A 229 -2.61 -24.50 3.25
C ASN A 229 -2.16 -25.86 2.71
#